data_AF-A0A256FL09-F1
#
_entry.id   AF-A0A256FL09-F1
#
_cell.length_a   1.000
_cell.length_b   1.000
_cell.length_c   1.000
_cell.angle_alpha   90.00
_cell.angle_beta   90.00
_cell.angle_gamma   90.00
#
_symmetry.space_group_name_H-M   'P 1'
#
loop_
_entity.id
_entity.type
_entity.pdbx_description
1 polymer ?
#
loop_
_entity_poly.entity_id
_entity_poly.type
_entity_poly.pdbx_seq_one_letter_code
_entity_poly.pdbx_strand_id
1 'polypeptide(L)'
;MKWILTITMLLLLLPFSAQAADIGGNWARGDGKARVSIAECGKDICATNTWIKPGTAKEKTGDRLVMSINQTADGQYSGTAFDPQRNLTYKISVKVDGDKMTTNGCVLAGLLCRNVGWSRIN
;
A
#
# COMPACT_ATOMS: atom_id res chain seq x y z
N MET A 1 15.76 52.68 -38.47
CA MET A 1 16.20 51.27 -38.57
C MET A 1 16.44 50.75 -37.16
N LYS A 2 16.05 49.49 -36.92
CA LYS A 2 16.25 48.67 -35.70
C LYS A 2 15.26 48.90 -34.55
N TRP A 3 14.10 48.27 -34.66
CA TRP A 3 13.29 47.86 -33.51
C TRP A 3 13.88 46.56 -32.96
N ILE A 4 14.28 46.57 -31.69
CA ILE A 4 14.75 45.39 -30.97
C ILE A 4 13.52 44.78 -30.29
N LEU A 5 13.06 43.64 -30.82
CA LEU A 5 12.05 42.80 -30.18
C LEU A 5 12.76 41.81 -29.24
N THR A 6 12.85 42.16 -27.96
CA THR A 6 13.19 41.23 -26.89
C THR A 6 11.99 40.31 -26.63
N ILE A 7 12.08 39.06 -27.09
CA ILE A 7 11.11 38.01 -26.79
C ILE A 7 11.49 37.42 -25.42
N THR A 8 10.76 37.81 -24.39
CA THR A 8 10.87 37.22 -23.05
C THR A 8 10.19 35.84 -23.08
N MET A 9 10.98 34.78 -23.21
CA MET A 9 10.49 33.41 -23.20
C MET A 9 10.10 33.01 -21.78
N LEU A 10 8.80 33.08 -21.48
CA LEU A 10 8.21 32.66 -20.22
C LEU A 10 8.15 31.12 -20.19
N LEU A 11 9.10 30.48 -19.50
CA LEU A 11 9.04 29.03 -19.23
C LEU A 11 7.85 28.73 -18.31
N LEU A 12 6.78 28.17 -18.87
CA LEU A 12 5.68 27.57 -18.14
C LEU A 12 6.16 26.26 -17.50
N LEU A 13 6.41 26.28 -16.19
CA LEU A 13 6.61 25.07 -15.39
C LEU A 13 5.27 24.33 -15.31
N LEU A 14 5.10 23.29 -16.13
CA LEU A 14 3.98 22.37 -15.99
C LEU A 14 4.18 21.57 -14.69
N PRO A 15 3.16 21.48 -13.80
CA PRO A 15 3.23 20.60 -12.66
C PRO A 15 3.25 19.16 -13.16
N PHE A 16 4.40 18.48 -13.05
CA PHE A 16 4.45 17.03 -13.14
C PHE A 16 3.71 16.49 -11.92
N SER A 17 2.49 15.99 -12.11
CA SER A 17 1.86 15.12 -11.13
C SER A 17 2.71 13.86 -11.05
N ALA A 18 3.57 13.77 -10.05
CA ALA A 18 4.15 12.49 -9.67
C ALA A 18 2.97 11.57 -9.36
N GLN A 19 2.72 10.58 -10.24
CA GLN A 19 1.84 9.48 -9.93
C GLN A 19 2.53 8.70 -8.81
N ALA A 20 2.28 9.11 -7.56
CA ALA A 20 2.66 8.33 -6.40
C ALA A 20 2.12 6.93 -6.60
N ALA A 21 2.96 5.91 -6.41
CA ALA A 21 2.53 4.52 -6.44
C ALA A 21 1.53 4.31 -5.28
N ASP A 22 0.24 4.40 -5.59
CA ASP A 22 -0.82 4.34 -4.60
C ASP A 22 -0.99 2.92 -4.06
N ILE A 23 -0.85 2.78 -2.74
CA ILE A 23 -1.10 1.55 -1.99
C ILE A 23 -2.59 1.15 -2.01
N GLY A 24 -3.47 2.13 -2.24
CA GLY A 24 -4.91 1.93 -2.33
C GLY A 24 -5.33 0.98 -3.45
N GLY A 25 -6.53 0.41 -3.31
CA GLY A 25 -7.18 -0.41 -4.33
C GLY A 25 -7.34 -1.88 -3.94
N ASN A 26 -7.66 -2.72 -4.93
CA ASN A 26 -7.93 -4.13 -4.72
C ASN A 26 -6.70 -4.99 -5.06
N TRP A 27 -6.41 -5.96 -4.20
CA TRP A 27 -5.20 -6.78 -4.29
C TRP A 27 -5.51 -8.25 -4.06
N ALA A 28 -4.93 -9.13 -4.87
CA ALA A 28 -4.91 -10.57 -4.65
C ALA A 28 -3.60 -10.99 -3.96
N ARG A 29 -3.70 -11.83 -2.94
CA ARG A 29 -2.53 -12.39 -2.24
C ARG A 29 -1.86 -13.46 -3.11
N GLY A 30 -0.53 -13.46 -3.14
CA GLY A 30 0.26 -14.36 -3.99
C GLY A 30 0.11 -15.86 -3.70
N ASP A 31 -0.43 -16.23 -2.53
CA ASP A 31 -0.79 -17.61 -2.20
C ASP A 31 -2.15 -18.05 -2.75
N GLY A 32 -2.89 -17.14 -3.39
CA GLY A 32 -4.22 -17.37 -3.97
C GLY A 32 -5.34 -17.58 -2.95
N LYS A 33 -5.11 -17.28 -1.66
CA LYS A 33 -6.08 -17.55 -0.59
C LYS A 33 -6.93 -16.36 -0.17
N ALA A 34 -6.52 -15.14 -0.50
CA ALA A 34 -7.22 -13.93 -0.10
C ALA A 34 -7.21 -12.86 -1.21
N ARG A 35 -8.27 -12.06 -1.22
CA ARG A 35 -8.31 -10.76 -1.88
C ARG A 35 -8.65 -9.71 -0.85
N VAL A 36 -8.03 -8.54 -0.97
CA VAL A 36 -8.22 -7.43 -0.03
C VAL A 36 -8.55 -6.15 -0.78
N SER A 37 -9.30 -5.27 -0.13
CA SER A 37 -9.41 -3.87 -0.50
C SER A 37 -8.58 -3.07 0.50
N ILE A 38 -7.71 -2.21 -0.01
CA ILE A 38 -6.86 -1.30 0.76
C ILE A 38 -7.38 0.12 0.57
N ALA A 39 -7.73 0.75 1.69
CA ALA A 39 -8.25 2.12 1.72
C ALA A 39 -7.97 2.78 3.09
N GLU A 40 -8.11 4.09 3.16
CA GLU A 40 -8.06 4.84 4.41
C GLU A 40 -9.21 4.42 5.36
N CYS A 41 -8.92 4.39 6.66
CA CYS A 41 -9.88 4.05 7.71
C CYS A 41 -9.68 4.93 8.94
N GLY A 42 -10.07 6.21 8.82
CA GLY A 42 -9.78 7.23 9.81
C GLY A 42 -8.39 7.81 9.55
N LYS A 43 -7.48 7.72 10.53
CA LYS A 43 -6.10 8.21 10.41
C LYS A 43 -5.11 7.15 9.89
N ASP A 44 -5.58 5.91 9.73
CA ASP A 44 -4.79 4.74 9.38
C ASP A 44 -5.19 4.22 7.99
N ILE A 45 -4.42 3.28 7.45
CA ILE A 45 -4.76 2.55 6.22
C ILE A 45 -5.22 1.15 6.62
N CYS A 46 -6.32 0.66 6.07
CA CYS A 46 -6.83 -0.67 6.36
C CYS A 46 -6.78 -1.58 5.14
N ALA A 47 -6.33 -2.82 5.33
CA ALA A 47 -6.55 -3.90 4.38
C ALA A 47 -7.71 -4.77 4.88
N THR A 48 -8.79 -4.86 4.10
CA THR A 48 -9.99 -5.63 4.47
C THR A 48 -10.17 -6.78 3.50
N ASN A 49 -10.32 -8.00 4.00
CA ASN A 49 -10.57 -9.19 3.20
C ASN A 49 -11.91 -9.06 2.47
N THR A 50 -11.89 -9.00 1.13
CA THR A 50 -13.10 -8.97 0.28
C THR A 50 -13.51 -10.35 -0.18
N TRP A 51 -12.55 -11.28 -0.24
CA TRP A 51 -12.80 -12.69 -0.56
C TRP A 51 -11.72 -13.56 0.09
N ILE A 52 -12.14 -14.73 0.58
CA ILE A 52 -11.26 -15.78 1.09
C ILE A 52 -11.58 -17.08 0.37
N LYS A 53 -10.54 -17.80 -0.04
CA LYS A 53 -10.68 -19.10 -0.69
C LYS A 53 -11.39 -20.08 0.27
N PRO A 54 -12.44 -20.79 -0.17
CA PRO A 54 -13.10 -21.82 0.62
C PRO A 54 -12.10 -22.83 1.19
N GLY A 55 -12.26 -23.18 2.47
CA GLY A 55 -11.35 -24.08 3.19
C GLY A 55 -10.10 -23.41 3.78
N THR A 56 -9.90 -22.10 3.59
CA THR A 56 -8.84 -21.37 4.31
C THR A 56 -9.21 -21.25 5.78
N ALA A 57 -8.41 -21.85 6.66
CA ALA A 57 -8.66 -21.81 8.10
C ALA A 57 -8.38 -20.43 8.68
N LYS A 58 -9.20 -20.02 9.66
CA LYS A 58 -9.04 -18.82 10.50
C LYS A 58 -9.23 -17.47 9.82
N GLU A 59 -9.20 -17.38 8.49
CA GLU A 59 -9.49 -16.14 7.75
C GLU A 59 -10.93 -16.12 7.23
N LYS A 60 -11.57 -14.95 7.27
CA LYS A 60 -12.93 -14.69 6.77
C LYS A 60 -13.00 -13.35 6.05
N THR A 61 -14.00 -13.21 5.18
CA THR A 61 -14.37 -11.93 4.59
C THR A 61 -14.71 -10.93 5.72
N GLY A 62 -14.26 -9.69 5.57
CA GLY A 62 -14.44 -8.63 6.56
C GLY A 62 -13.38 -8.59 7.66
N ASP A 63 -12.50 -9.59 7.78
CA ASP A 63 -11.31 -9.42 8.62
C ASP A 63 -10.49 -8.24 8.11
N ARG A 64 -9.97 -7.46 9.05
CA ARG A 64 -9.34 -6.18 8.78
C ARG A 64 -7.98 -6.10 9.46
N LEU A 65 -6.96 -5.72 8.72
CA LEU A 65 -5.65 -5.34 9.23
C LEU A 65 -5.58 -3.81 9.26
N VAL A 66 -5.34 -3.21 10.41
CA VAL A 66 -5.23 -1.75 10.58
C VAL A 66 -3.75 -1.38 10.56
N MET A 67 -3.33 -0.57 9.60
CA MET A 67 -1.93 -0.21 9.35
C MET A 67 -1.70 1.26 9.69
N SER A 68 -0.93 1.50 10.75
CA SER A 68 -0.39 2.82 11.11
C SER A 68 0.97 2.97 10.46
N ILE A 69 0.98 3.35 9.18
CA ILE A 69 2.17 3.42 8.33
C ILE A 69 2.35 4.83 7.76
N ASN A 70 3.60 5.22 7.55
CA ASN A 70 3.96 6.45 6.87
C ASN A 70 4.77 6.11 5.62
N GLN A 71 4.62 6.94 4.58
CA GLN A 71 5.43 6.82 3.37
C GLN A 71 6.88 7.23 3.68
N THR A 72 7.83 6.36 3.37
CA THR A 72 9.28 6.58 3.61
C THR A 72 10.03 6.93 2.33
N ALA A 73 9.50 6.53 1.18
CA ALA A 73 9.94 6.90 -0.16
C ALA A 73 8.79 6.62 -1.14
N ASP A 74 8.94 6.96 -2.42
CA ASP A 74 7.91 6.66 -3.42
C ASP A 74 7.58 5.15 -3.44
N GLY A 75 6.28 4.84 -3.34
CA GLY A 75 5.75 3.48 -3.18
C GLY A 75 6.20 2.70 -1.94
N GLN A 76 6.94 3.28 -1.00
CA GLN A 76 7.48 2.59 0.17
C GLN A 76 6.89 3.13 1.47
N TYR A 77 6.47 2.22 2.35
CA TYR A 77 5.82 2.54 3.62
C TYR A 77 6.41 1.73 4.77
N SER A 78 6.41 2.31 5.97
CA SER A 78 6.86 1.64 7.19
C SER A 78 6.05 2.08 8.40
N GLY A 79 5.89 1.17 9.37
CA GLY A 79 5.18 1.43 10.61
C GLY A 79 4.74 0.15 11.30
N THR A 80 3.50 0.15 11.79
CA THR A 80 2.90 -1.00 12.47
C THR A 80 1.60 -1.43 11.82
N ALA A 81 1.23 -2.69 12.02
CA ALA A 81 -0.06 -3.22 11.65
C ALA A 81 -0.67 -3.99 12.82
N PHE A 82 -1.91 -3.69 13.17
CA PHE A 82 -2.70 -4.40 14.17
C PHE A 82 -3.72 -5.30 13.48
N ASP A 83 -3.71 -6.58 13.86
CA ASP A 83 -4.66 -7.61 13.47
C ASP A 83 -5.63 -7.86 14.64
N PRO A 84 -6.86 -7.29 14.60
CA PRO A 84 -7.84 -7.46 15.67
C PRO A 84 -8.32 -8.90 15.81
N GLN A 85 -8.29 -9.71 14.73
CA GLN A 85 -8.69 -11.11 14.81
C GLN A 85 -7.74 -11.90 15.70
N ARG A 86 -6.43 -11.65 15.54
CA ARG A 86 -5.38 -12.38 16.27
C ARG A 86 -4.96 -11.66 17.55
N ASN A 87 -5.42 -10.44 17.76
CA ASN A 87 -4.97 -9.53 18.81
C ASN A 87 -3.45 -9.39 18.82
N LEU A 88 -2.86 -9.20 17.63
CA LEU A 88 -1.41 -9.11 17.44
C LEU A 88 -1.05 -7.85 16.67
N THR A 89 0.07 -7.25 17.07
CA THR A 89 0.69 -6.14 16.36
C THR A 89 1.98 -6.62 15.71
N TYR A 90 2.24 -6.13 14.50
CA TYR A 90 3.43 -6.40 13.71
C TYR A 90 4.16 -5.08 13.41
N LYS A 91 5.49 -5.12 13.34
CA LYS A 91 6.24 -4.15 12.53
C LYS A 91 5.99 -4.52 11.07
N ILE A 92 5.67 -3.54 10.24
CA ILE A 92 5.37 -3.77 8.82
C ILE A 92 6.16 -2.81 7.94
N SER A 93 6.65 -3.33 6.82
CA SER A 93 7.07 -2.53 5.68
C SER A 93 6.32 -2.96 4.43
N VAL A 94 6.01 -1.99 3.57
CA VAL A 94 5.28 -2.20 2.32
C VAL A 94 6.06 -1.56 1.19
N LYS A 95 6.13 -2.24 0.05
CA LYS A 95 6.63 -1.70 -1.21
C LYS A 95 5.60 -1.94 -2.30
N VAL A 96 5.22 -0.88 -3.00
CA VAL A 96 4.31 -0.86 -4.14
C VAL A 96 5.11 -0.49 -5.39
N ASP A 97 4.93 -1.26 -6.45
CA ASP A 97 5.58 -1.09 -7.75
C ASP A 97 4.55 -1.40 -8.85
N GLY A 98 3.80 -0.36 -9.24
CA GLY A 98 2.66 -0.47 -10.14
C GLY A 98 1.58 -1.44 -9.63
N ASP A 99 1.47 -2.59 -10.31
CA ASP A 99 0.51 -3.67 -10.02
C ASP A 99 1.07 -4.75 -9.09
N LYS A 100 2.27 -4.54 -8.55
CA LYS A 100 2.90 -5.46 -7.60
C LYS A 100 3.03 -4.77 -6.26
N MET A 101 2.78 -5.51 -5.19
CA MET A 101 3.05 -5.07 -3.83
C MET A 101 3.68 -6.19 -3.03
N THR A 102 4.63 -5.85 -2.17
CA THR A 102 5.20 -6.77 -1.18
C THR A 102 5.05 -6.20 0.20
N THR A 103 4.57 -7.02 1.14
CA THR A 103 4.53 -6.68 2.57
C THR A 103 5.46 -7.59 3.34
N ASN A 104 6.24 -7.01 4.26
CA ASN A 104 7.02 -7.75 5.24
C ASN A 104 6.50 -7.40 6.63
N GLY A 105 6.00 -8.41 7.35
CA GLY A 105 5.47 -8.25 8.71
C GLY A 105 6.23 -9.11 9.70
N CYS A 106 6.70 -8.53 10.81
CA CYS A 106 7.33 -9.24 11.92
C CYS A 106 6.55 -8.98 13.21
N VAL A 107 6.27 -10.02 14.00
CA VAL A 107 5.67 -9.85 15.35
C VAL A 107 6.57 -8.92 16.18
N LEU A 108 6.02 -8.11 17.10
CA LEU A 108 6.74 -7.07 17.86
C LEU A 108 7.99 -7.52 18.66
N ALA A 109 8.35 -8.80 18.70
CA ALA A 109 9.62 -9.33 19.22
C ALA A 109 10.67 -9.64 18.14
N GLY A 110 10.37 -9.42 16.86
CA GLY A 110 11.29 -9.64 15.72
C GLY A 110 11.56 -11.11 15.36
N LEU A 111 11.07 -12.06 16.15
CA LEU A 111 11.42 -13.49 16.02
C LEU A 111 10.71 -14.20 14.85
N LEU A 112 9.55 -13.72 14.43
CA LEU A 112 8.73 -14.35 13.39
C LEU A 112 8.32 -13.32 12.36
N CYS A 113 8.92 -13.41 11.18
CA CYS A 113 8.68 -12.53 10.05
C CYS A 113 8.05 -13.30 8.88
N ARG A 114 7.17 -12.65 8.14
CA ARG A 114 6.62 -13.18 6.88
C ARG A 114 6.66 -12.13 5.78
N ASN A 115 7.04 -12.58 4.60
CA ASN A 115 6.90 -11.84 3.35
C ASN A 115 5.67 -12.33 2.61
N VAL A 116 4.89 -11.39 2.09
CA VAL A 116 3.70 -11.69 1.28
C VAL A 116 3.74 -10.83 0.03
N GLY A 117 3.64 -11.48 -1.13
CA GLY A 117 3.45 -10.82 -2.41
C GLY A 117 1.97 -10.61 -2.72
N TRP A 118 1.69 -9.56 -3.47
CA TRP A 118 0.34 -9.17 -3.88
C TRP A 118 0.35 -8.70 -5.33
N SER A 119 -0.76 -8.94 -6.02
CA SER A 119 -1.00 -8.44 -7.37
C SER A 119 -2.26 -7.62 -7.40
N ARG A 120 -2.22 -6.45 -8.04
CA ARG A 120 -3.39 -5.59 -8.19
C ARG A 120 -4.45 -6.32 -9.03
N ILE A 121 -5.71 -6.12 -8.67
CA ILE A 121 -6.86 -6.66 -9.37
C ILE A 121 -7.89 -5.54 -9.61
N ASN A 122 -8.64 -5.66 -10.70
CA ASN A 122 -9.71 -4.73 -11.09
C ASN A 122 -11.05 -5.14 -10.50
#